data_AF-A0A948V352-F1
#
_entry.id   AF-A0A948V352-F1
#
_cell.length_a   1.000
_cell.length_b   1.000
_cell.length_c   1.000
_cell.angle_alpha   90.00
_cell.angle_beta   90.00
_cell.angle_gamma   90.00
#
_symmetry.space_group_name_H-M   'P 1'
#
loop_
_entity.id
_entity.type
_entity.pdbx_description
1 polymer ?
#
loop_
_entity_poly.entity_id
_entity_poly.type
_entity_poly.pdbx_seq_one_letter_code
_entity_poly.pdbx_strand_id
1 'polypeptide(L)'
;MIRRQRTRLIGLFLLSDIVAIVLSFFYSYGLRFYGQIIPINPGKGIPPLSSYIMIFPLFLALHLLVFYIQGFYRTRLRRTKLDDFFFIALNAVFTMLIYFAVQNYLMAYSQGTTPLFRFEFTISHWFLVVYFVVVIF
;
A
#
# COMPACT_ATOMS: atom_id res chain seq x y z
N MET A 1 34.84 5.89 5.70
CA MET A 1 33.89 5.34 6.71
C MET A 1 32.48 5.94 6.65
N ILE A 2 32.34 7.26 6.48
CA ILE A 2 31.04 7.97 6.46
C ILE A 2 30.03 7.40 5.43
N ARG A 3 30.50 7.03 4.22
CA ARG A 3 29.63 6.48 3.16
C ARG A 3 29.02 5.12 3.52
N ARG A 4 29.77 4.24 4.20
CA ARG A 4 29.35 2.88 4.59
C ARG A 4 28.32 2.91 5.73
N GLN A 5 28.49 3.83 6.69
CA GLN A 5 27.49 4.06 7.75
C GLN A 5 26.19 4.65 7.19
N ARG A 6 26.29 5.60 6.25
CA ARG A 6 25.12 6.18 5.57
C ARG A 6 24.29 5.12 4.82
N THR A 7 24.95 4.22 4.10
CA THR A 7 24.26 3.12 3.38
C THR A 7 23.55 2.16 4.35
N ARG A 8 24.17 1.84 5.50
CA ARG A 8 23.54 0.99 6.53
C ARG A 8 22.28 1.63 7.11
N LEU A 9 22.33 2.94 7.41
CA LEU A 9 21.17 3.67 7.93
C LEU A 9 20.02 3.71 6.92
N ILE A 10 20.32 3.98 5.64
CA ILE A 10 19.32 3.95 4.56
C ILE A 10 18.69 2.55 4.46
N GLY A 11 19.49 1.49 4.50
CA GLY A 11 18.99 0.12 4.47
C GLY A 11 18.08 -0.20 5.66
N LEU A 12 18.41 0.30 6.86
CA LEU A 12 17.57 0.10 8.05
C LEU A 12 16.24 0.84 7.94
N PHE A 13 16.23 2.08 7.43
CA PHE A 13 14.98 2.80 7.18
C PHE A 13 14.11 2.10 6.13
N LEU A 14 14.71 1.65 5.03
CA LEU A 14 14.00 0.89 3.99
C LEU A 14 13.38 -0.39 4.56
N LEU A 15 14.13 -1.17 5.35
CA LEU A 15 13.62 -2.38 5.99
C LEU A 15 12.48 -2.08 6.97
N SER A 16 12.62 -1.01 7.75
CA SER A 16 11.56 -0.56 8.66
C SER A 16 10.29 -0.21 7.91
N ASP A 17 10.39 0.52 6.78
CA ASP A 17 9.24 0.88 5.96
C ASP A 17 8.59 -0.36 5.33
N ILE A 18 9.38 -1.32 4.84
CA ILE A 18 8.86 -2.58 4.31
C ILE A 18 8.05 -3.30 5.39
N VAL A 19 8.60 -3.44 6.60
CA VAL A 19 7.92 -4.09 7.72
C VAL A 19 6.64 -3.33 8.08
N ALA A 20 6.69 -2.00 8.16
CA ALA A 20 5.51 -1.18 8.44
C ALA A 20 4.42 -1.39 7.38
N ILE A 21 4.75 -1.33 6.09
CA ILE A 21 3.80 -1.54 4.99
C ILE A 21 3.20 -2.95 5.03
N VAL A 22 4.02 -3.98 5.26
CA VAL A 22 3.57 -5.37 5.42
C VAL A 22 2.55 -5.45 6.56
N LEU A 23 2.92 -4.95 7.75
CA LEU A 23 2.07 -5.01 8.92
C LEU A 23 0.78 -4.21 8.71
N SER A 24 0.86 -2.97 8.22
CA SER A 24 -0.31 -2.13 7.96
C SER A 24 -1.27 -2.78 6.96
N PHE A 25 -0.76 -3.42 5.90
CA PHE A 25 -1.59 -4.08 4.90
C PHE A 25 -2.37 -5.27 5.48
N PHE A 26 -1.69 -6.19 6.16
CA PHE A 26 -2.34 -7.37 6.73
C PHE A 26 -3.18 -7.04 7.96
N TYR A 27 -2.77 -6.06 8.76
CA TYR A 27 -3.57 -5.55 9.87
C TYR A 27 -4.88 -4.94 9.37
N SER A 28 -4.84 -4.19 8.27
CA SER A 28 -6.03 -3.63 7.63
C SER A 28 -6.99 -4.70 7.11
N TYR A 29 -6.45 -5.82 6.61
CA TYR A 29 -7.26 -6.99 6.24
C TYR A 29 -7.94 -7.56 7.50
N GLY A 30 -7.18 -7.78 8.57
CA GLY A 30 -7.71 -8.21 9.87
C GLY A 30 -8.84 -7.33 10.38
N LEU A 31 -8.60 -6.02 10.46
CA LEU A 31 -9.58 -5.05 10.94
C LEU A 31 -10.84 -5.00 10.07
N ARG A 32 -10.70 -5.00 8.75
CA ARG A 32 -11.84 -4.88 7.83
C ARG A 32 -12.71 -6.14 7.81
N PHE A 33 -12.14 -7.33 7.98
CA PHE A 33 -12.87 -8.59 7.83
C PHE A 33 -13.23 -9.28 9.13
N TYR A 34 -12.39 -9.13 10.16
CA TYR A 34 -12.55 -9.80 11.45
C TYR A 34 -12.81 -8.82 12.59
N GLY A 35 -12.43 -7.54 12.42
CA GLY A 35 -12.63 -6.51 13.43
C GLY A 35 -14.07 -6.02 13.60
N GLN A 36 -15.01 -6.45 12.74
CA GLN A 36 -16.44 -6.06 12.75
C GLN A 36 -16.71 -4.54 12.72
N ILE A 37 -15.72 -3.72 12.38
CA ILE A 37 -15.83 -2.25 12.35
C ILE A 37 -16.82 -1.80 11.28
N ILE A 38 -16.84 -2.48 10.13
CA ILE A 38 -17.73 -2.21 9.00
C ILE A 38 -18.49 -3.50 8.68
N PRO A 39 -19.84 -3.48 8.69
CA PRO A 39 -20.63 -4.68 8.43
C PRO A 39 -20.35 -5.23 7.03
N ILE A 40 -20.10 -6.54 6.97
CA ILE A 40 -19.83 -7.26 5.73
C ILE A 40 -21.16 -7.71 5.16
N ASN A 41 -21.36 -7.50 3.85
CA ASN A 41 -22.54 -8.02 3.16
C ASN A 41 -22.59 -9.55 3.28
N PRO A 42 -23.61 -10.14 3.93
CA PRO A 42 -23.66 -11.58 4.19
C PRO A 42 -23.59 -12.42 2.91
N GLY A 43 -24.17 -11.91 1.80
CA GLY A 43 -24.20 -12.61 0.52
C GLY A 43 -22.89 -12.63 -0.27
N LYS A 44 -21.85 -11.87 0.12
CA LYS A 44 -20.54 -11.86 -0.56
C LYS A 44 -19.44 -12.61 0.21
N GLY A 45 -19.69 -12.91 1.49
CA GLY A 45 -18.71 -13.56 2.36
C GLY A 45 -17.42 -12.76 2.58
N ILE A 46 -16.44 -13.41 3.21
CA ILE A 46 -15.10 -12.88 3.41
C ILE A 46 -14.23 -13.33 2.21
N PRO A 47 -13.65 -12.39 1.43
CA PRO A 47 -12.75 -12.72 0.34
C PRO A 47 -11.47 -13.37 0.87
N PRO A 48 -10.91 -14.33 0.11
CA PRO A 48 -9.76 -15.11 0.56
C PRO A 48 -8.51 -14.24 0.68
N LEU A 49 -7.67 -14.54 1.68
CA LEU A 49 -6.40 -13.83 1.91
C LEU A 49 -5.44 -13.96 0.70
N SER A 50 -5.51 -15.06 -0.05
CA SER A 50 -4.68 -15.30 -1.23
C SER A 50 -4.80 -14.19 -2.28
N SER A 51 -6.01 -13.65 -2.49
CA SER A 51 -6.23 -12.55 -3.43
C SER A 51 -5.57 -11.24 -2.97
N TYR A 52 -5.48 -11.01 -1.66
CA TYR A 52 -4.78 -9.86 -1.09
C TYR A 52 -3.26 -10.03 -1.15
N ILE A 53 -2.76 -11.25 -0.90
CA ILE A 53 -1.34 -11.58 -1.06
C ILE A 53 -0.89 -11.38 -2.52
N MET A 54 -1.72 -11.72 -3.50
CA MET A 54 -1.40 -11.54 -4.92
C MET A 54 -1.19 -10.07 -5.30
N ILE A 55 -1.93 -9.14 -4.69
CA ILE A 55 -1.85 -7.70 -5.00
C ILE A 55 -0.84 -6.98 -4.10
N PHE A 56 -0.53 -7.53 -2.93
CA PHE A 56 0.40 -6.92 -1.97
C PHE A 56 1.75 -6.47 -2.58
N PRO A 57 2.43 -7.25 -3.46
CA PRO A 57 3.67 -6.81 -4.09
C PRO A 57 3.54 -5.50 -4.85
N LEU A 58 2.39 -5.24 -5.49
CA LEU A 58 2.13 -3.99 -6.18
C LEU A 58 2.06 -2.82 -5.18
N PHE A 59 1.34 -2.99 -4.06
CA PHE A 59 1.28 -1.97 -3.01
C PHE A 59 2.66 -1.66 -2.44
N LEU A 60 3.41 -2.70 -2.08
CA LEU A 60 4.75 -2.55 -1.54
C LEU A 60 5.66 -1.81 -2.54
N ALA A 61 5.66 -2.22 -3.81
CA ALA A 61 6.45 -1.58 -4.84
C ALA A 61 6.07 -0.10 -5.04
N LEU A 62 4.77 0.22 -5.05
CA LEU A 62 4.29 1.59 -5.20
C LEU A 62 4.71 2.48 -4.03
N HIS A 63 4.54 2.03 -2.78
CA HIS A 63 4.97 2.77 -1.60
C HIS A 63 6.48 3.08 -1.66
N LEU A 64 7.30 2.05 -1.94
CA LEU A 64 8.75 2.22 -2.02
C LEU A 64 9.18 3.12 -3.18
N LEU A 65 8.53 3.00 -4.33
CA LEU A 65 8.78 3.85 -5.49
C LEU A 65 8.44 5.31 -5.19
N VAL A 66 7.29 5.57 -4.57
CA VAL A 66 6.87 6.92 -4.22
C VAL A 66 7.81 7.52 -3.15
N PHE A 67 8.22 6.75 -2.13
CA PHE A 67 9.21 7.20 -1.15
C PHE A 67 10.57 7.50 -1.78
N TYR A 68 10.98 6.68 -2.73
CA TYR A 68 12.20 6.90 -3.50
C TYR A 68 12.13 8.21 -4.30
N ILE A 69 11.04 8.45 -5.03
CA ILE A 69 10.81 9.66 -5.83
C ILE A 69 10.74 10.92 -4.94
N GLN A 70 10.05 10.84 -3.80
CA GLN A 70 9.99 11.92 -2.80
C GLN A 70 11.37 12.22 -2.18
N GLY A 71 12.35 11.33 -2.38
CA GLY A 71 13.66 11.41 -1.76
C GLY A 71 13.59 11.20 -0.25
N PHE A 72 12.65 10.38 0.23
CA PHE A 72 12.43 10.08 1.65
C PHE A 72 13.69 9.51 2.31
N TYR A 73 14.43 8.69 1.56
CA TYR A 73 15.68 8.06 2.01
C TYR A 73 16.92 8.98 1.88
N ARG A 74 16.78 10.21 1.41
CA ARG A 74 17.90 11.16 1.36
C ARG A 74 18.05 11.83 2.72
N THR A 75 19.23 11.68 3.32
CA THR A 75 19.60 12.38 4.56
C THR A 75 19.52 13.91 4.37
N ARG A 76 18.54 14.55 4.99
CA ARG A 76 18.44 16.03 5.10
C ARG A 76 18.73 16.43 6.55
N LEU A 77 19.47 17.52 6.73
CA LEU A 77 19.88 18.03 8.05
C LEU A 77 18.72 18.61 8.88
N ARG A 78 17.62 19.03 8.24
CA ARG A 78 16.48 19.67 8.89
C ARG A 78 15.20 19.05 8.36
N ARG A 79 14.60 18.14 9.13
CA ARG A 79 13.33 17.49 8.82
C ARG A 79 12.47 17.57 10.08
N THR A 80 11.28 18.13 9.97
CA THR A 80 10.34 18.20 11.09
C THR A 80 9.42 16.98 11.08
N LYS A 81 8.86 16.62 12.25
CA LYS A 81 7.89 15.52 12.35
C LYS A 81 6.64 15.76 11.49
N LEU A 82 6.26 17.02 11.30
CA LEU A 82 5.14 17.40 10.43
C LEU A 82 5.47 17.12 8.96
N ASP A 83 6.69 17.43 8.51
CA ASP A 83 7.13 17.10 7.15
C ASP A 83 7.04 15.59 6.91
N ASP A 84 7.49 14.78 7.87
CA ASP A 84 7.43 13.31 7.78
C ASP A 84 6.00 12.81 7.63
N PHE A 85 5.08 13.33 8.44
CA PHE A 85 3.65 13.02 8.33
C PHE A 85 3.11 13.34 6.94
N PHE A 86 3.40 14.53 6.40
CA PHE A 86 2.95 14.90 5.06
C PHE A 86 3.55 14.01 3.96
N PHE A 87 4.81 13.61 4.08
CA PHE A 87 5.43 12.70 3.13
C PHE A 87 4.76 11.32 3.15
N ILE A 88 4.49 10.77 4.33
CA ILE A 88 3.80 9.49 4.51
C ILE A 88 2.37 9.56 3.99
N ALA A 89 1.62 10.63 4.32
CA ALA A 89 0.25 10.82 3.86
C ALA A 89 0.19 10.96 2.32
N LEU A 90 1.05 11.78 1.72
CA LEU A 90 1.14 11.91 0.26
C LEU A 90 1.54 10.58 -0.39
N ASN A 91 2.45 9.83 0.24
CA ASN A 91 2.84 8.52 -0.25
C ASN A 91 1.65 7.55 -0.29
N ALA A 92 0.84 7.50 0.77
CA ALA A 92 -0.37 6.70 0.82
C ALA A 92 -1.40 7.15 -0.24
N VAL A 93 -1.62 8.46 -0.40
CA VAL A 93 -2.52 9.01 -1.43
C VAL A 93 -2.05 8.61 -2.84
N PHE A 94 -0.79 8.84 -3.19
CA PHE A 94 -0.27 8.50 -4.52
C PHE A 94 -0.32 7.00 -4.78
N THR A 95 0.05 6.18 -3.80
CA THR A 95 -0.05 4.71 -3.93
C THR A 95 -1.48 4.28 -4.21
N MET A 96 -2.45 4.85 -3.50
CA MET A 96 -3.87 4.55 -3.70
C MET A 96 -4.39 5.02 -5.06
N LEU A 97 -4.00 6.22 -5.51
CA LEU A 97 -4.37 6.75 -6.83
C LEU A 97 -3.79 5.88 -7.97
N ILE A 98 -2.51 5.51 -7.87
CA ILE A 98 -1.87 4.66 -8.87
C ILE A 98 -2.50 3.27 -8.86
N TYR A 99 -2.77 2.70 -7.68
CA TYR A 99 -3.49 1.44 -7.57
C TYR A 99 -4.86 1.51 -8.25
N PHE A 100 -5.65 2.56 -8.01
CA PHE A 100 -6.94 2.73 -8.68
C PHE A 100 -6.81 2.82 -10.20
N ALA A 101 -5.82 3.57 -10.70
CA ALA A 101 -5.58 3.67 -12.13
C ALA A 101 -5.22 2.31 -12.76
N VAL A 102 -4.32 1.56 -12.12
CA VAL A 102 -3.92 0.21 -12.57
C VAL A 102 -5.10 -0.75 -12.51
N GLN A 103 -5.83 -0.78 -11.39
CA GLN A 103 -6.99 -1.65 -11.22
C GLN A 103 -8.07 -1.36 -12.27
N ASN A 104 -8.37 -0.09 -12.52
CA ASN A 104 -9.36 0.31 -13.52
C ASN A 104 -8.92 -0.12 -14.93
N TYR A 105 -7.64 0.09 -15.28
CA TYR A 105 -7.07 -0.38 -16.53
C TYR A 105 -7.20 -1.90 -16.68
N LEU A 106 -6.78 -2.67 -15.68
CA LEU A 106 -6.88 -4.14 -15.71
C LEU A 106 -8.32 -4.62 -15.87
N MET A 107 -9.27 -3.99 -15.17
CA MET A 107 -10.68 -4.32 -15.27
C MET A 107 -11.24 -4.02 -16.67
N ALA A 108 -10.91 -2.88 -17.25
CA ALA A 108 -11.37 -2.49 -18.59
C ALA A 108 -10.97 -3.48 -19.69
N TYR A 109 -9.75 -4.05 -19.60
CA TYR A 109 -9.25 -5.02 -20.59
C TYR A 109 -9.62 -6.48 -20.28
N SER A 110 -10.02 -6.78 -19.05
CA SER A 110 -10.45 -8.13 -18.65
C SER A 110 -11.93 -8.41 -18.88
N GLN A 111 -12.78 -7.38 -18.93
CA GLN A 111 -14.23 -7.50 -19.08
C GLN A 111 -14.74 -7.26 -20.51
N GLY A 112 -13.84 -7.02 -21.47
CA GLY A 112 -14.19 -6.83 -22.88
C GLY A 112 -14.61 -8.12 -23.58
N THR A 113 -15.21 -8.01 -24.78
CA THR A 113 -15.73 -9.13 -25.58
C THR A 113 -14.66 -10.16 -25.98
N THR A 114 -13.40 -9.72 -26.10
CA THR A 114 -12.21 -10.57 -26.32
C THR A 114 -11.13 -10.22 -25.30
N PRO A 115 -11.17 -10.81 -24.08
CA PRO A 115 -10.29 -10.42 -23.00
C PRO A 115 -8.86 -10.91 -23.25
N LEU A 116 -7.89 -10.01 -23.12
CA LEU A 116 -6.45 -10.35 -23.24
C LEU A 116 -5.94 -11.14 -22.04
N PHE A 117 -6.52 -10.90 -20.87
CA PHE A 117 -6.23 -11.57 -19.60
C PHE A 117 -7.48 -11.54 -18.73
N ARG A 118 -7.63 -12.54 -17.84
CA ARG A 118 -8.75 -12.60 -16.91
C ARG A 118 -8.31 -12.13 -15.54
N PHE A 119 -8.89 -11.03 -15.07
CA PHE A 119 -8.63 -10.48 -13.75
C PHE A 119 -9.97 -10.29 -13.04
N GLU A 120 -10.34 -11.28 -12.23
CA GLU A 120 -11.70 -11.40 -11.67
C GLU A 120 -11.82 -10.81 -10.25
N PHE A 121 -10.72 -10.34 -9.67
CA PHE A 121 -10.68 -9.91 -8.28
C PHE A 121 -10.68 -8.39 -8.12
N THR A 122 -11.65 -7.89 -7.34
CA THR A 122 -11.73 -6.49 -6.89
C THR A 122 -11.44 -6.40 -5.40
N ILE A 123 -10.45 -5.60 -5.02
CA ILE A 123 -10.26 -5.25 -3.60
C ILE A 123 -11.46 -4.41 -3.14
N SER A 124 -11.84 -4.58 -1.88
CA SER A 124 -12.86 -3.73 -1.29
C SER A 124 -12.36 -2.30 -1.09
N HIS A 125 -13.16 -1.34 -1.54
CA HIS A 125 -12.91 0.08 -1.29
C HIS A 125 -12.79 0.42 0.20
N TRP A 126 -13.58 -0.24 1.06
CA TRP A 126 -13.48 -0.07 2.51
C TRP A 126 -12.16 -0.58 3.09
N PHE A 127 -11.58 -1.63 2.52
CA PHE A 127 -10.24 -2.06 2.90
C PHE A 127 -9.21 -0.96 2.61
N LEU A 128 -9.31 -0.26 1.47
CA LEU A 128 -8.40 0.82 1.13
C LEU A 128 -8.50 2.01 2.10
N VAL A 129 -9.72 2.32 2.56
CA VAL A 129 -9.93 3.37 3.58
C VAL A 129 -9.28 2.98 4.91
N VAL A 130 -9.50 1.74 5.37
CA VAL A 130 -8.86 1.23 6.59
C VAL A 130 -7.33 1.24 6.43
N TYR A 131 -6.83 0.77 5.29
CA TYR A 131 -5.41 0.76 4.97
C TYR A 131 -4.79 2.15 4.98
N PHE A 132 -5.47 3.13 4.40
CA PHE A 132 -5.01 4.51 4.40
C PHE A 132 -4.80 5.06 5.81
N VAL A 133 -5.72 4.77 6.74
CA VAL A 133 -5.56 5.19 8.14
C VAL A 133 -4.41 4.45 8.81
N VAL A 134 -4.37 3.12 8.65
CA VAL A 134 -3.39 2.24 9.33
C VAL A 134 -1.96 2.42 8.80
N VAL A 135 -1.76 2.89 7.57
CA VAL A 135 -0.41 3.14 7.04
C VAL A 135 0.15 4.51 7.46
N ILE A 136 -0.71 5.42 7.91
CA ILE A 136 -0.34 6.77 8.35
C ILE A 136 -0.03 6.82 9.86
N PHE A 137 -0.71 5.99 10.66
CA PHE A 137 -0.63 5.96 12.12
C PHE A 137 -0.02 4.66 12.64
#